data_AF-A0A7W1CSY2-F1
#
_entry.id   AF-A0A7W1CSY2-F1
#
_cell.length_a   1.000
_cell.length_b   1.000
_cell.length_c   1.000
_cell.angle_alpha   90.00
_cell.angle_beta   90.00
_cell.angle_gamma   90.00
#
_symmetry.space_group_name_H-M   'P 1'
#
loop_
_entity.id
_entity.type
_entity.pdbx_description
1 polymer ?
#
loop_
_entity_poly.entity_id
_entity_poly.type
_entity_poly.pdbx_seq_one_letter_code
_entity_poly.pdbx_strand_id
1 'polypeptide(L)'
;MKTLKTAIVCTVLAAFSAASLLAGDMKEGAMMHDGAMMKDGKMMMMKDGKTMEMKETMTMSDGTKVMTDGKVMMKDGKTMMMKDGQMIMMDGKMMMMKDGKMMEMES
;
A
#
# COMPACT_ATOMS: atom_id res chain seq x y z
N MET A 1 24.67 58.56 7.33
CA MET A 1 23.33 58.98 6.85
C MET A 1 22.93 58.08 5.69
N LYS A 2 21.69 57.55 5.75
CA LYS A 2 20.91 56.88 4.68
C LYS A 2 21.30 55.41 4.42
N THR A 3 20.74 54.44 5.15
CA THR A 3 19.44 53.76 4.96
C THR A 3 19.27 53.01 3.63
N LEU A 4 18.78 51.78 3.78
CA LEU A 4 17.93 51.03 2.84
C LEU A 4 18.63 50.28 1.69
N LYS A 5 18.64 48.96 1.80
CA LYS A 5 17.88 48.06 0.89
C LYS A 5 17.99 46.62 1.39
N THR A 6 17.12 46.30 2.33
CA THR A 6 16.64 44.94 2.60
C THR A 6 15.79 44.53 1.40
N ALA A 7 16.22 43.52 0.66
CA ALA A 7 15.41 42.66 -0.23
C ALA A 7 16.35 42.11 -1.30
N ILE A 8 16.69 40.83 -1.21
CA ILE A 8 16.99 39.85 -2.28
C ILE A 8 17.47 38.63 -1.49
N VAL A 9 16.53 37.83 -1.01
CA VAL A 9 16.84 36.43 -0.68
C VAL A 9 15.83 35.59 -1.45
N CYS A 10 16.32 35.19 -2.62
CA CYS A 10 16.07 33.90 -3.25
C CYS A 10 14.65 33.36 -3.18
N THR A 11 13.86 33.79 -4.15
CA THR A 11 13.03 32.89 -4.96
C THR A 11 13.76 31.57 -5.23
N VAL A 12 13.50 30.56 -4.42
CA VAL A 12 13.67 29.17 -4.82
C VAL A 12 12.28 28.66 -5.16
N LEU A 13 11.91 28.86 -6.43
CA LEU A 13 11.02 27.95 -7.13
C LEU A 13 11.67 26.55 -7.06
N ALA A 14 11.28 25.76 -6.07
CA ALA A 14 11.42 24.31 -6.14
C ALA A 14 10.06 23.76 -6.60
N ALA A 15 9.83 23.85 -7.91
CA ALA A 15 8.89 22.98 -8.59
C ALA A 15 9.45 21.55 -8.51
N PHE A 16 8.85 20.68 -7.70
CA PHE A 16 8.91 19.21 -7.75
C PHE A 16 8.07 18.74 -6.55
N SER A 17 6.84 18.27 -6.70
CA SER A 17 6.56 17.06 -7.46
C SER A 17 5.09 17.06 -7.90
N ALA A 18 4.87 17.24 -9.20
CA ALA A 18 3.70 16.66 -9.82
C ALA A 18 3.92 15.13 -9.82
N ALA A 19 3.49 14.46 -8.75
CA ALA A 19 3.19 13.04 -8.83
C ALA A 19 1.71 12.92 -9.17
N SER A 20 1.41 13.17 -10.44
CA SER A 20 0.24 12.59 -11.08
C SER A 20 0.37 11.08 -10.96
N LEU A 21 -0.35 10.49 -10.01
CA LEU A 21 -0.79 9.11 -10.18
C LEU A 21 -2.30 9.18 -10.34
N LEU A 22 -2.66 9.28 -11.61
CA LEU A 22 -3.89 8.74 -12.16
C LEU A 22 -4.06 7.33 -11.57
N ALA A 23 -4.84 7.21 -10.50
CA ALA A 23 -5.36 5.92 -10.08
C ALA A 23 -6.32 5.50 -11.17
N GLY A 24 -5.80 4.76 -12.15
CA GLY A 24 -6.60 4.16 -13.19
C GLY A 24 -7.71 3.34 -12.55
N ASP A 25 -8.95 3.66 -12.91
CA ASP A 25 -10.09 2.76 -12.79
C ASP A 25 -9.80 1.49 -13.61
N MET A 26 -9.09 0.54 -13.01
CA MET A 26 -9.08 -0.84 -13.47
C MET A 26 -10.41 -1.47 -13.06
N LYS A 27 -11.43 -1.22 -13.89
CA LYS A 27 -12.68 -1.95 -13.88
C LYS A 27 -12.46 -3.28 -14.56
N GLU A 28 -11.94 -4.26 -13.83
CA GLU A 28 -11.97 -5.65 -14.26
C GLU A 28 -12.65 -6.46 -13.17
N GLY A 29 -13.84 -6.95 -13.49
CA GLY A 29 -14.70 -7.78 -12.64
C GLY A 29 -14.12 -9.17 -12.40
N ALA A 30 -12.88 -9.23 -11.92
CA ALA A 30 -12.46 -10.35 -11.11
C ALA A 30 -13.14 -10.17 -9.76
N MET A 31 -13.78 -11.22 -9.26
CA MET A 31 -14.19 -11.32 -7.86
C MET A 31 -12.90 -11.34 -7.02
N MET A 32 -12.24 -10.19 -6.90
CA MET A 32 -11.03 -10.05 -6.09
C MET A 32 -11.51 -9.91 -4.67
N HIS A 33 -11.28 -10.96 -3.90
CA HIS A 33 -11.57 -10.99 -2.48
C HIS A 33 -10.90 -9.79 -1.80
N ASP A 34 -11.63 -9.13 -0.91
CA ASP A 34 -11.10 -8.02 -0.12
C ASP A 34 -9.85 -8.47 0.63
N GLY A 35 -8.83 -7.62 0.72
CA GLY A 35 -7.55 -8.01 1.29
C GLY A 35 -6.50 -6.91 1.25
N ALA A 36 -5.26 -7.27 1.50
CA ALA A 36 -4.10 -6.39 1.40
C ALA A 36 -3.00 -7.07 0.59
N MET A 37 -2.29 -6.32 -0.24
CA MET A 37 -1.20 -6.78 -1.10
C MET A 37 -0.03 -5.83 -0.96
N MET A 38 1.18 -6.38 -0.95
CA MET A 38 2.39 -5.59 -1.10
C MET A 38 2.79 -5.55 -2.58
N LYS A 39 2.87 -4.34 -3.13
CA LYS A 39 3.23 -4.08 -4.52
C LYS A 39 4.17 -2.89 -4.63
N ASP A 40 5.28 -3.08 -5.32
CA ASP A 40 6.39 -2.13 -5.47
C ASP A 40 6.86 -1.58 -4.11
N GLY A 41 6.87 -2.44 -3.07
CA GLY A 41 7.24 -2.05 -1.70
C GLY A 41 6.21 -1.16 -0.98
N LYS A 42 5.02 -0.96 -1.57
CA LYS A 42 3.89 -0.25 -0.97
C LYS A 42 2.79 -1.22 -0.60
N MET A 43 2.18 -1.00 0.57
CA MET A 43 0.98 -1.73 0.94
C MET A 43 -0.24 -1.14 0.23
N MET A 44 -0.97 -2.00 -0.45
CA MET A 44 -2.20 -1.70 -1.15
C MET A 44 -3.32 -2.51 -0.51
N MET A 45 -4.41 -1.86 -0.14
CA MET A 45 -5.63 -2.51 0.32
C MET A 45 -6.59 -2.67 -0.85
N MET A 46 -7.16 -3.85 -1.00
CA MET A 46 -8.24 -4.12 -1.94
C MET A 46 -9.56 -4.17 -1.18
N LYS A 47 -10.48 -3.29 -1.56
CA LYS A 47 -11.83 -3.21 -0.99
C LYS A 47 -12.84 -2.92 -2.09
N ASP A 48 -13.90 -3.70 -2.16
CA ASP A 48 -14.98 -3.52 -3.16
C ASP A 48 -14.45 -3.56 -4.60
N GLY A 49 -13.44 -4.41 -4.86
CA GLY A 49 -12.75 -4.49 -6.16
C GLY A 49 -11.86 -3.29 -6.50
N LYS A 50 -11.73 -2.30 -5.60
CA LYS A 50 -10.83 -1.16 -5.76
C LYS A 50 -9.56 -1.39 -4.97
N THR A 51 -8.43 -1.21 -5.63
CA THR A 51 -7.12 -1.22 -4.97
C THR A 51 -6.71 0.21 -4.61
N MET A 52 -6.43 0.45 -3.33
CA MET A 52 -6.08 1.76 -2.78
C MET A 52 -4.81 1.64 -1.92
N GLU A 53 -4.00 2.70 -1.82
CA GLU A 53 -2.84 2.68 -0.92
C GLU A 53 -3.31 2.56 0.54
N MET A 54 -2.70 1.65 1.27
CA MET A 54 -3.04 1.38 2.65
C MET A 54 -2.34 2.40 3.55
N LYS A 55 -3.15 3.26 4.18
CA LYS A 55 -2.67 4.33 5.08
C LYS A 55 -2.83 4.02 6.56
N GLU A 56 -3.60 2.99 6.88
CA GLU A 56 -3.91 2.57 8.24
C GLU A 56 -3.74 1.07 8.40
N THR A 57 -3.59 0.61 9.64
CA THR A 57 -3.53 -0.82 9.95
C THR A 57 -4.89 -1.47 9.68
N MET A 58 -4.89 -2.52 8.89
CA MET A 58 -6.07 -3.29 8.53
C MET A 58 -6.17 -4.50 9.46
N THR A 59 -7.31 -4.69 10.11
CA THR A 59 -7.58 -5.91 10.88
C THR A 59 -8.52 -6.79 10.07
N MET A 60 -8.12 -8.03 9.86
CA MET A 60 -8.83 -9.06 9.11
C MET A 60 -9.82 -9.79 9.99
N SER A 61 -10.72 -10.55 9.35
CA SER A 61 -11.84 -11.20 10.04
C SER A 61 -11.38 -12.32 10.98
N ASP A 62 -10.24 -12.94 10.69
CA ASP A 62 -9.58 -13.96 11.51
C ASP A 62 -8.85 -13.38 12.74
N GLY A 63 -8.73 -12.06 12.84
CA GLY A 63 -7.97 -11.34 13.86
C GLY A 63 -6.53 -10.98 13.45
N THR A 64 -6.11 -11.32 12.23
CA THR A 64 -4.81 -10.95 11.67
C THR A 64 -4.76 -9.44 11.41
N LYS A 65 -3.67 -8.79 11.80
CA LYS A 65 -3.45 -7.35 11.63
C LYS A 65 -2.36 -7.12 10.60
N VAL A 66 -2.68 -6.41 9.53
CA VAL A 66 -1.75 -5.99 8.50
C VAL A 66 -1.41 -4.52 8.75
N MET A 67 -0.13 -4.19 8.84
CA MET A 67 0.38 -2.84 9.02
C MET A 67 0.81 -2.25 7.66
N THR A 68 0.91 -0.93 7.59
CA THR A 68 1.27 -0.19 6.36
C THR A 68 2.71 -0.38 5.92
N ASP A 69 3.58 -0.84 6.84
CA ASP A 69 4.97 -1.20 6.58
C ASP A 69 5.12 -2.62 6.01
N GLY A 70 4.02 -3.36 5.85
CA GLY A 70 4.02 -4.77 5.40
C GLY A 70 4.08 -5.79 6.52
N LYS A 71 4.12 -5.37 7.79
CA LYS A 71 4.11 -6.31 8.90
C LYS A 71 2.72 -6.88 9.09
N VAL A 72 2.61 -8.20 9.05
CA VAL A 72 1.39 -8.95 9.35
C VAL A 72 1.56 -9.62 10.71
N MET A 73 0.60 -9.41 11.60
CA MET A 73 0.52 -10.01 12.92
C MET A 73 -0.69 -10.94 12.96
N MET A 74 -0.46 -12.23 12.98
CA MET A 74 -1.49 -13.26 13.06
C MET A 74 -2.12 -13.28 14.45
N LYS A 75 -3.30 -13.90 14.54
CA LYS A 75 -4.01 -14.08 15.82
C LYS A 75 -3.22 -14.89 16.86
N ASP A 76 -2.34 -15.79 16.43
CA ASP A 76 -1.47 -16.57 17.32
C ASP A 76 -0.29 -15.76 17.89
N GLY A 77 -0.17 -14.47 17.51
CA GLY A 77 0.93 -13.59 17.91
C GLY A 77 2.16 -13.71 17.03
N LYS A 78 2.18 -14.61 16.04
CA LYS A 78 3.25 -14.63 15.05
C LYS A 78 3.20 -13.39 14.19
N THR A 79 4.37 -12.88 13.86
CA THR A 79 4.52 -11.75 12.96
C THR A 79 5.35 -12.14 11.77
N MET A 80 4.97 -11.68 10.60
CA MET A 80 5.71 -11.86 9.37
C MET A 80 5.78 -10.55 8.58
N MET A 81 6.77 -10.44 7.71
CA MET A 81 6.89 -9.34 6.76
C MET A 81 6.38 -9.81 5.40
N MET A 82 5.39 -9.11 4.87
CA MET A 82 5.00 -9.29 3.47
C MET A 82 6.15 -8.91 2.56
N LYS A 83 6.29 -9.65 1.47
CA LYS A 83 7.22 -9.31 0.38
C LYS A 83 6.42 -8.84 -0.83
N ASP A 84 7.11 -8.21 -1.75
CA ASP A 84 6.54 -7.81 -3.02
C ASP A 84 5.85 -8.98 -3.74
N GLY A 85 4.62 -8.75 -4.21
CA GLY A 85 3.77 -9.76 -4.83
C GLY A 85 3.05 -10.67 -3.85
N GLN A 86 3.23 -10.53 -2.53
CA GLN A 86 2.42 -11.23 -1.54
C GLN A 86 1.12 -10.47 -1.26
N MET A 87 0.07 -11.24 -1.02
CA MET A 87 -1.27 -10.78 -0.70
C MET A 87 -1.81 -11.59 0.47
N ILE A 88 -2.61 -10.95 1.30
CA ILE A 88 -3.39 -11.59 2.33
C ILE A 88 -4.86 -11.21 2.12
N MET A 89 -5.74 -12.19 2.09
CA MET A 89 -7.18 -12.02 1.93
C MET A 89 -7.85 -11.80 3.30
N MET A 90 -9.05 -11.22 3.33
CA MET A 90 -9.77 -10.92 4.57
C MET A 90 -10.13 -12.13 5.45
N ASP A 91 -10.03 -13.34 4.89
CA ASP A 91 -10.17 -14.61 5.60
C ASP A 91 -8.86 -15.10 6.26
N GLY A 92 -7.77 -14.34 6.11
CA GLY A 92 -6.45 -14.68 6.64
C GLY A 92 -5.59 -15.52 5.70
N LYS A 93 -6.09 -15.92 4.53
CA LYS A 93 -5.31 -16.70 3.57
C LYS A 93 -4.26 -15.84 2.89
N MET A 94 -3.04 -16.39 2.79
CA MET A 94 -1.98 -15.76 2.01
C MET A 94 -1.92 -16.30 0.59
N MET A 95 -1.82 -15.36 -0.34
CA MET A 95 -1.64 -15.57 -1.76
C MET A 95 -0.32 -14.94 -2.19
N MET A 96 0.30 -15.49 -3.23
CA MET A 96 1.45 -14.87 -3.88
C MET A 96 1.19 -14.79 -5.38
N MET A 97 1.51 -13.66 -5.99
CA MET A 97 1.64 -13.55 -7.43
C MET A 97 3.00 -14.09 -7.86
N LYS A 98 2.98 -15.17 -8.63
CA LYS A 98 4.17 -15.74 -9.27
C LYS A 98 3.88 -15.94 -10.75
N ASP A 99 4.70 -15.34 -11.60
CA ASP A 99 4.56 -15.40 -13.07
C ASP A 99 3.15 -14.96 -13.56
N GLY A 100 2.57 -13.96 -12.91
CA GLY A 100 1.21 -13.47 -13.23
C GLY A 100 0.06 -14.38 -12.77
N LYS A 101 0.36 -15.47 -12.05
CA LYS A 101 -0.62 -16.38 -11.47
C LYS A 101 -0.72 -16.16 -9.96
N MET A 102 -1.95 -16.12 -9.45
CA MET A 102 -2.21 -16.16 -8.01
C MET A 102 -2.06 -17.61 -7.53
N MET A 103 -1.15 -17.83 -6.60
CA MET A 103 -0.94 -19.13 -5.94
C MET A 103 -1.22 -18.97 -4.44
N GLU A 104 -2.00 -19.87 -3.85
CA GLU A 104 -2.11 -19.96 -2.40
C GLU A 104 -0.73 -20.34 -1.83
N MET A 105 -0.27 -19.60 -0.82
CA MET A 105 0.88 -20.04 -0.03
C MET A 105 0.39 -21.10 0.95
N GLU A 106 0.70 -22.37 0.68
CA GLU A 106 0.66 -23.38 1.73
C GLU A 106 1.77 -23.05 2.75
N SER A 107 1.37 -22.82 4.01
CA SER A 107 2.27 -22.56 5.13
C SER A 107 2.81 -23.85 5.73
#